data_AF-N1VX79-F1
#
_entry.id   AF-N1VX79-F1
#
_cell.length_a   1.000
_cell.length_b   1.000
_cell.length_c   1.000
_cell.angle_alpha   90.00
_cell.angle_beta   90.00
_cell.angle_gamma   90.00
#
_symmetry.space_group_name_H-M   'P 1'
#
loop_
_entity.id
_entity.type
_entity.pdbx_description
1 polymer ?
#
loop_
_entity_poly.entity_id
_entity_poly.type
_entity_poly.pdbx_seq_one_letter_code
_entity_poly.pdbx_strand_id
1 'polypeptide(L)'
;MELKIIKENLTNESFSRSVRENIEDWGKSFETTKEDEKLTQVWFDSVIDNFLKILEDVEDEEELRVLLFSKYVELKCFWKQLNTQIQYQNFNTGNTDSKLMIQASLTTYILIAIEPLIHEEDLVEIQQFLTKPIREILIEDPNSSISNSSEEDSTVKQLEQQLNSLYYDKEKLFKAFGTCESKDVISILKNMREQVIDLKSEMQDSCVLNGSIQFTGKRKIRVLKH
;
A
#
# COMPACT_ATOMS: atom_id res chain seq x y z
N MET A 1 -1.67 19.04 -23.49
CA MET A 1 -0.75 18.42 -22.53
C MET A 1 0.59 18.21 -23.21
N GLU A 2 1.60 18.99 -22.81
CA GLU A 2 2.93 18.87 -23.40
C GLU A 2 3.79 17.87 -22.59
N LEU A 3 4.58 17.04 -23.28
CA LEU A 3 5.59 16.15 -22.67
C LEU A 3 6.46 16.88 -21.63
N LYS A 4 6.76 18.16 -21.90
CA LYS A 4 7.54 19.02 -21.01
C LYS A 4 6.89 19.17 -19.63
N ILE A 5 5.57 19.31 -19.55
CA ILE A 5 4.82 19.45 -18.29
C ILE A 5 4.90 18.15 -17.48
N ILE A 6 4.76 16.99 -18.14
CA ILE A 6 4.87 15.68 -17.48
C ILE A 6 6.28 15.51 -16.89
N LYS A 7 7.31 15.82 -17.67
CA LYS A 7 8.71 15.80 -17.21
C LYS A 7 8.93 16.74 -16.03
N GLU A 8 8.50 18.00 -16.15
CA GLU A 8 8.63 18.99 -15.07
C GLU A 8 7.96 18.52 -13.77
N ASN A 9 6.81 17.87 -13.82
CA ASN A 9 6.15 17.35 -12.62
C ASN A 9 6.90 16.18 -11.97
N LEU A 10 7.47 15.27 -12.78
CA LEU A 10 8.15 14.06 -12.30
C LEU A 10 9.63 14.27 -11.97
N THR A 11 10.24 15.36 -12.43
CA THR A 11 11.68 15.62 -12.22
C THR A 11 11.97 16.96 -11.56
N ASN A 12 10.96 17.71 -11.10
CA ASN A 12 11.24 18.96 -10.40
C ASN A 12 11.97 18.70 -9.06
N GLU A 13 12.66 19.74 -8.59
CA GLU A 13 13.47 19.67 -7.38
C GLU A 13 12.61 19.41 -6.14
N SER A 14 11.38 19.93 -6.10
CA SER A 14 10.45 19.73 -4.98
C SER A 14 10.07 18.25 -4.83
N PHE A 15 9.68 17.61 -5.93
CA PHE A 15 9.33 16.20 -6.01
C PHE A 15 10.53 15.32 -5.62
N SER A 16 11.69 15.58 -6.23
CA SER A 16 12.93 14.85 -5.94
C SER A 16 13.34 14.97 -4.47
N ARG A 17 13.14 16.15 -3.86
CA ARG A 17 13.38 16.38 -2.44
C ARG A 17 12.41 15.57 -1.58
N SER A 18 11.11 15.63 -1.85
CA SER A 18 10.11 14.88 -1.08
C SER A 18 10.31 13.36 -1.16
N VAL A 19 10.71 12.85 -2.33
CA VAL A 19 11.07 11.43 -2.51
C VAL A 19 12.27 11.05 -1.64
N ARG A 20 13.33 11.86 -1.67
CA ARG A 20 14.54 11.61 -0.88
C ARG A 20 14.24 11.66 0.63
N GLU A 21 13.52 12.68 1.08
CA GLU A 21 13.08 12.81 2.47
C GLU A 21 12.26 11.58 2.90
N ASN A 22 11.35 11.10 2.05
CA ASN A 22 10.56 9.91 2.32
C ASN A 22 11.43 8.65 2.49
N ILE A 23 12.41 8.43 1.59
CA ILE A 23 13.34 7.30 1.68
C ILE A 23 14.17 7.39 2.96
N GLU A 24 14.68 8.58 3.29
CA GLU A 24 15.47 8.80 4.50
C GLU A 24 14.65 8.58 5.79
N ASP A 25 13.41 9.05 5.83
CA ASP A 25 12.55 8.95 7.02
C ASP A 25 12.06 7.52 7.25
N TRP A 26 11.69 6.82 6.18
CA TRP A 26 11.41 5.39 6.29
C TRP A 26 12.66 4.58 6.61
N GLY A 27 13.82 4.97 6.07
CA GLY A 27 15.07 4.29 6.34
C GLY A 27 15.49 4.38 7.81
N LYS A 28 15.29 5.54 8.44
CA LYS A 28 15.43 5.69 9.91
C LYS A 28 14.42 4.86 10.68
N SER A 29 13.16 4.82 10.22
CA SER A 29 12.06 4.15 10.93
C SER A 29 12.16 2.63 10.92
N PHE A 30 12.73 2.07 9.86
CA PHE A 30 12.88 0.62 9.67
C PHE A 30 14.31 0.11 9.84
N GLU A 31 15.24 0.97 10.28
CA GLU A 31 16.66 0.64 10.44
C GLU A 31 17.29 0.04 9.16
N THR A 32 16.88 0.52 7.98
CA THR A 32 17.37 -0.01 6.70
C THR A 32 18.83 0.38 6.46
N THR A 33 19.56 -0.44 5.72
CA THR A 33 20.94 -0.10 5.36
C THR A 33 20.98 1.00 4.30
N LYS A 34 22.13 1.69 4.21
CA LYS A 34 22.37 2.66 3.13
C LYS A 34 22.36 2.02 1.74
N GLU A 35 22.62 0.72 1.66
CA GLU A 35 22.52 -0.04 0.42
C GLU A 35 21.06 -0.25 0.01
N ASP A 36 20.17 -0.55 0.96
CA ASP A 36 18.73 -0.69 0.72
C ASP A 36 18.09 0.63 0.28
N GLU A 37 18.47 1.75 0.91
CA GLU A 37 18.03 3.10 0.50
C GLU A 37 18.43 3.36 -0.97
N LYS A 38 19.67 3.03 -1.34
CA LYS A 38 20.18 3.21 -2.71
C LYS A 38 19.46 2.32 -3.71
N LEU A 39 19.22 1.05 -3.37
CA LEU A 39 18.47 0.13 -4.22
C LEU A 39 17.03 0.62 -4.43
N THR A 40 16.43 1.18 -3.39
CA THR A 40 15.08 1.76 -3.46
C THR A 40 15.05 3.00 -4.35
N GLN A 41 16.03 3.89 -4.22
CA GLN A 41 16.17 5.05 -5.10
C GLN A 41 16.34 4.62 -6.57
N VAL A 42 17.23 3.67 -6.84
CA VAL A 42 17.46 3.16 -8.20
C VAL A 42 16.19 2.53 -8.79
N TRP A 43 15.45 1.77 -7.99
CA TRP A 43 14.16 1.23 -8.40
C TRP A 43 13.18 2.36 -8.76
N PHE A 44 13.06 3.37 -7.90
CA PHE A 44 12.16 4.49 -8.13
C PHE A 44 12.52 5.27 -9.40
N ASP A 45 13.79 5.62 -9.56
CA ASP A 45 14.31 6.32 -10.73
C ASP A 45 14.03 5.50 -12.01
N SER A 46 14.20 4.18 -11.95
CA SER A 46 13.91 3.31 -13.09
C SER A 46 12.43 3.32 -13.51
N VAL A 47 11.49 3.47 -12.56
CA VAL A 47 10.05 3.55 -12.88
C VAL A 47 9.76 4.85 -13.64
N ILE A 48 10.33 5.97 -13.19
CA ILE A 48 10.16 7.28 -13.84
C ILE A 48 10.86 7.31 -15.20
N ASP A 49 12.13 6.92 -15.25
CA ASP A 49 12.94 6.95 -16.48
C ASP A 49 12.33 6.09 -17.57
N ASN A 50 11.85 4.88 -17.24
CA ASN A 50 11.18 4.02 -18.21
C ASN A 50 9.89 4.66 -18.74
N PHE A 51 9.12 5.32 -17.88
CA PHE A 51 7.91 6.02 -18.30
C PHE A 51 8.24 7.22 -19.20
N LEU A 52 9.20 8.05 -18.81
CA LEU A 52 9.59 9.21 -19.61
C LEU A 52 10.16 8.82 -20.98
N LYS A 53 10.91 7.72 -21.06
CA LYS A 53 11.39 7.17 -22.35
C LYS A 53 10.24 6.77 -23.27
N ILE A 54 9.20 6.10 -22.74
CA ILE A 54 8.02 5.73 -23.53
C ILE A 54 7.34 6.98 -24.10
N LEU A 55 7.27 8.06 -23.31
CA LEU A 55 6.64 9.31 -23.76
C LEU A 55 7.52 10.11 -24.73
N GLU A 56 8.85 9.96 -24.69
CA GLU A 56 9.77 10.64 -25.62
C GLU A 56 9.59 10.22 -27.07
N ASP A 57 9.14 8.98 -27.29
CA ASP A 57 8.92 8.43 -28.63
C ASP A 57 7.57 8.85 -29.25
N VAL A 58 6.76 9.65 -28.54
CA VAL A 58 5.40 10.03 -28.97
C VAL A 58 5.29 11.54 -29.18
N GLU A 59 5.01 11.92 -30.42
CA GLU A 59 4.84 13.32 -30.83
C GLU A 59 3.38 13.81 -30.74
N ASP A 60 2.42 12.87 -30.75
CA ASP A 60 0.99 13.19 -30.75
C ASP A 60 0.44 13.43 -29.33
N GLU A 61 -0.33 14.50 -29.17
CA GLU A 61 -0.82 14.95 -27.87
C GLU A 61 -1.94 14.07 -27.30
N GLU A 62 -2.78 13.49 -28.16
CA GLU A 62 -3.83 12.56 -27.74
C GLU A 62 -3.20 11.23 -27.29
N GLU A 63 -2.22 10.73 -28.05
CA GLU A 63 -1.50 9.51 -27.69
C GLU A 63 -0.71 9.69 -26.38
N LEU A 64 -0.12 10.86 -26.14
CA LEU A 64 0.51 11.20 -24.86
C LEU A 64 -0.49 11.15 -23.70
N ARG A 65 -1.73 11.63 -23.89
CA ARG A 65 -2.80 11.51 -22.89
C ARG A 65 -3.14 10.05 -22.61
N VAL A 66 -3.31 9.25 -23.65
CA VAL A 66 -3.63 7.82 -23.52
C VAL A 66 -2.52 7.07 -22.79
N LEU A 67 -1.25 7.37 -23.07
CA LEU A 67 -0.10 6.77 -22.39
C LEU A 67 0.01 7.20 -20.92
N LEU A 68 -0.21 8.49 -20.64
CA LEU A 68 -0.26 8.99 -19.27
C LEU A 68 -1.38 8.29 -18.48
N PHE A 69 -2.56 8.22 -19.08
CA PHE A 69 -3.71 7.54 -18.50
C PHE A 69 -3.39 6.06 -18.22
N SER A 70 -2.87 5.34 -19.23
CA SER A 70 -2.45 3.94 -19.09
C SER A 70 -1.45 3.76 -17.95
N LYS A 71 -0.48 4.68 -17.81
CA LYS A 71 0.51 4.63 -16.73
C LYS A 71 -0.11 4.86 -15.36
N TYR A 72 -1.07 5.78 -15.26
CA TYR A 72 -1.81 5.99 -14.01
C TYR A 72 -2.55 4.72 -13.58
N VAL A 73 -3.23 4.05 -14.50
CA VAL A 73 -3.92 2.78 -14.22
C VAL A 73 -2.96 1.71 -13.73
N GLU A 74 -1.82 1.56 -14.41
CA GLU A 74 -0.76 0.62 -14.03
C GLU A 74 -0.29 0.89 -12.59
N LEU A 75 0.07 2.14 -12.28
CA LEU A 75 0.55 2.56 -10.97
C LEU A 75 -0.51 2.39 -9.89
N LYS A 76 -1.77 2.68 -10.18
CA LYS A 76 -2.86 2.56 -9.21
C LYS A 76 -3.20 1.10 -8.90
N CYS A 77 -3.16 0.23 -9.92
CA CYS A 77 -3.24 -1.21 -9.74
C CYS A 77 -2.07 -1.73 -8.89
N PHE A 78 -0.85 -1.33 -9.22
CA PHE A 78 0.35 -1.71 -8.48
C PHE A 78 0.29 -1.25 -7.01
N TRP A 79 -0.11 -0.01 -6.77
CA TRP A 79 -0.33 0.53 -5.43
C TRP A 79 -1.37 -0.28 -4.64
N LYS A 80 -2.50 -0.66 -5.28
CA LYS A 80 -3.54 -1.50 -4.66
C LYS A 80 -3.00 -2.89 -4.30
N GLN A 81 -2.17 -3.48 -5.16
CA GLN A 81 -1.51 -4.74 -4.90
C GLN A 81 -0.58 -4.65 -3.67
N LEU A 82 0.27 -3.61 -3.60
CA LEU A 82 1.17 -3.38 -2.47
C LEU A 82 0.39 -3.26 -1.16
N ASN A 83 -0.67 -2.44 -1.14
CA ASN A 83 -1.50 -2.28 0.07
C ASN A 83 -2.20 -3.57 0.49
N THR A 84 -2.68 -4.36 -0.47
CA THR A 84 -3.28 -5.67 -0.19
C THR A 84 -2.25 -6.60 0.46
N GLN A 85 -1.02 -6.63 -0.07
CA GLN A 85 0.05 -7.45 0.48
C GLN A 85 0.47 -6.99 1.87
N ILE A 86 0.61 -5.67 2.10
CA ILE A 86 0.89 -5.07 3.41
C ILE A 86 -0.18 -5.46 4.42
N GLN A 87 -1.46 -5.30 4.08
CA GLN A 87 -2.58 -5.66 4.96
C GLN A 87 -2.58 -7.14 5.30
N TYR A 88 -2.32 -8.00 4.31
CA TYR A 88 -2.27 -9.45 4.50
C TYR A 88 -1.08 -9.88 5.38
N GLN A 89 0.10 -9.28 5.17
CA GLN A 89 1.28 -9.53 6.01
C GLN A 89 1.06 -9.08 7.46
N ASN A 90 0.52 -7.88 7.65
CA ASN A 90 0.13 -7.38 8.97
C ASN A 90 -0.89 -8.31 9.66
N PHE A 91 -1.90 -8.78 8.93
CA PHE A 91 -2.92 -9.66 9.49
C PHE A 91 -2.35 -11.03 9.90
N ASN A 92 -1.54 -11.65 9.06
CA ASN A 92 -1.06 -13.01 9.29
C ASN A 92 0.14 -13.08 10.24
N THR A 93 1.07 -12.14 10.12
CA THR A 93 2.38 -12.24 10.79
C THR A 93 2.61 -11.14 11.82
N GLY A 94 1.76 -10.11 11.86
CA GLY A 94 1.92 -8.94 12.72
C GLY A 94 3.10 -8.03 12.33
N ASN A 95 3.86 -8.40 11.29
CA ASN A 95 4.97 -7.64 10.74
C ASN A 95 4.74 -7.41 9.24
N THR A 96 5.22 -6.30 8.71
CA THR A 96 5.20 -6.00 7.28
C THR A 96 6.61 -5.82 6.78
N ASP A 97 6.86 -6.27 5.56
CA ASP A 97 8.09 -5.97 4.83
C ASP A 97 8.23 -4.47 4.60
N SER A 98 9.28 -3.87 5.18
CA SER A 98 9.58 -2.44 5.07
C SER A 98 9.73 -2.00 3.62
N LYS A 99 10.21 -2.88 2.73
CA LYS A 99 10.35 -2.58 1.30
C LYS A 99 9.00 -2.30 0.65
N LEU A 100 7.96 -3.08 0.96
CA LEU A 100 6.63 -2.87 0.41
C LEU A 100 6.02 -1.55 0.87
N MET A 101 6.23 -1.19 2.14
CA MET A 101 5.76 0.08 2.70
C MET A 101 6.40 1.27 2.00
N ILE A 102 7.72 1.23 1.81
CA ILE A 102 8.45 2.29 1.12
C ILE A 102 8.00 2.37 -0.35
N GLN A 103 7.89 1.24 -1.04
CA GLN A 103 7.43 1.22 -2.44
C GLN A 103 6.00 1.76 -2.58
N ALA A 104 5.09 1.45 -1.66
CA ALA A 104 3.72 1.97 -1.68
C ALA A 104 3.68 3.49 -1.46
N SER A 105 4.50 3.97 -0.52
CA SER A 105 4.71 5.39 -0.24
C SER A 105 5.24 6.12 -1.48
N LEU A 106 6.32 5.61 -2.09
CA LEU A 106 6.92 6.20 -3.29
C LEU A 106 5.98 6.18 -4.51
N THR A 107 5.24 5.10 -4.71
CA THR A 107 4.21 5.01 -5.76
C THR A 107 3.15 6.10 -5.59
N THR A 108 2.83 6.46 -4.33
CA THR A 108 1.88 7.54 -4.02
C THR A 108 2.39 8.90 -4.50
N TYR A 109 3.69 9.19 -4.40
CA TYR A 109 4.25 10.44 -4.94
C TYR A 109 4.10 10.52 -6.46
N ILE A 110 4.38 9.43 -7.19
CA ILE A 110 4.21 9.41 -8.65
C ILE A 110 2.74 9.67 -9.01
N LEU A 111 1.81 8.99 -8.32
CA LEU A 111 0.38 9.19 -8.52
C LEU A 111 -0.03 10.65 -8.29
N ILE A 112 0.40 11.28 -7.18
CA ILE A 112 0.12 12.69 -6.90
C ILE A 112 0.65 13.62 -7.99
N ALA A 113 1.81 13.31 -8.59
CA ALA A 113 2.42 14.13 -9.62
C ALA A 113 1.71 14.04 -10.98
N ILE A 114 1.15 12.87 -11.32
CA ILE A 114 0.52 12.63 -12.63
C ILE A 114 -1.01 12.77 -12.61
N GLU A 115 -1.65 12.57 -11.46
CA GLU A 115 -3.12 12.60 -11.33
C GLU A 115 -3.73 13.95 -11.78
N PRO A 116 -3.17 15.13 -11.43
CA PRO A 116 -3.68 16.42 -11.90
C PRO A 116 -3.55 16.66 -13.41
N LEU A 117 -2.78 15.82 -14.10
CA LEU A 117 -2.63 15.92 -15.54
C LEU A 117 -3.75 15.16 -16.28
N ILE A 118 -4.46 14.26 -15.61
CA ILE A 118 -5.54 13.46 -16.23
C ILE A 118 -6.86 14.22 -16.14
N HIS A 119 -7.71 14.09 -17.17
CA HIS A 119 -9.05 14.68 -17.12
C HIS A 119 -9.89 14.06 -16.00
N GLU A 120 -10.66 14.89 -15.31
CA GLU A 120 -11.46 14.49 -14.16
C GLU A 120 -12.49 13.39 -14.51
N GLU A 121 -13.09 13.47 -15.70
CA GLU A 121 -14.04 12.46 -16.21
C GLU A 121 -13.40 11.06 -16.30
N ASP A 122 -12.22 10.96 -16.93
CA ASP A 122 -11.47 9.70 -17.08
C ASP A 122 -11.02 9.13 -15.71
N LEU A 123 -10.66 10.03 -14.79
CA LEU A 123 -10.23 9.69 -13.44
C LEU A 123 -11.40 9.10 -12.62
N VAL A 124 -12.59 9.67 -12.72
CA VAL A 124 -13.81 9.14 -12.08
C VAL A 124 -14.16 7.77 -12.66
N GLU A 125 -14.14 7.62 -13.99
CA GLU A 125 -14.44 6.35 -14.65
C GLU A 125 -13.48 5.24 -14.18
N ILE A 126 -12.17 5.52 -14.13
CA ILE A 126 -11.21 4.50 -13.71
C ILE A 126 -11.32 4.17 -12.22
N GLN A 127 -11.60 5.16 -11.37
CA GLN A 127 -11.81 4.92 -9.95
C GLN A 127 -13.02 4.00 -9.73
N GLN A 128 -14.10 4.20 -10.49
CA GLN A 128 -15.25 3.29 -10.48
C GLN A 128 -14.85 1.89 -10.98
N PHE A 129 -14.13 1.79 -12.10
CA PHE A 129 -13.67 0.50 -12.63
C PHE A 129 -12.79 -0.27 -11.62
N LEU A 130 -11.82 0.40 -11.00
CA LEU A 130 -10.86 -0.21 -10.07
C LEU A 130 -11.47 -0.57 -8.71
N THR A 131 -12.61 0.01 -8.35
CA THR A 131 -13.33 -0.30 -7.10
C THR A 131 -14.35 -1.41 -7.26
N LYS A 132 -14.87 -1.65 -8.48
CA LYS A 132 -15.75 -2.78 -8.77
C LYS A 132 -15.07 -4.13 -8.44
N PRO A 133 -15.71 -5.03 -7.69
CA PRO A 133 -15.26 -6.41 -7.56
C PRO A 133 -15.16 -7.06 -8.94
N ILE A 134 -14.08 -7.79 -9.23
CA ILE A 134 -13.89 -8.48 -10.52
C ILE A 134 -15.10 -9.38 -10.86
N ARG A 135 -15.78 -9.93 -9.83
CA ARG A 135 -16.98 -10.74 -10.01
C ARG A 135 -18.14 -9.96 -10.64
N GLU A 136 -18.29 -8.67 -10.35
CA GLU A 136 -19.35 -7.84 -10.93
C GLU A 136 -19.02 -7.45 -12.38
N ILE A 137 -17.75 -7.16 -12.68
CA ILE A 137 -17.29 -6.92 -14.06
C ILE A 137 -17.54 -8.15 -14.95
N LEU A 138 -17.39 -9.36 -14.41
CA LEU A 138 -17.63 -10.61 -15.12
C LEU A 138 -19.12 -10.99 -15.23
N ILE A 139 -20.02 -10.33 -14.49
CA ILE A 139 -21.47 -10.58 -14.48
C ILE A 139 -22.23 -9.51 -15.28
N GLU A 140 -21.58 -8.48 -15.82
CA GLU A 140 -22.24 -7.50 -16.70
C GLU A 140 -22.79 -8.21 -17.95
N ASP A 141 -24.09 -8.54 -17.89
CA ASP A 141 -24.91 -9.01 -18.99
C ASP A 141 -24.82 -8.01 -20.15
N PRO A 142 -24.64 -8.43 -21.41
CA PRO A 142 -24.49 -7.55 -22.57
C PRO A 142 -25.74 -6.70 -22.91
N ASN A 143 -26.75 -6.68 -22.03
CA ASN A 143 -28.04 -6.00 -22.23
C ASN A 143 -28.36 -4.93 -21.17
N SER A 144 -27.48 -4.60 -20.23
CA SER A 144 -27.76 -3.49 -19.29
C SER A 144 -27.52 -2.15 -19.97
N SER A 145 -28.59 -1.60 -20.54
CA SER A 145 -28.70 -0.23 -21.02
C SER A 145 -28.14 0.78 -20.00
N ILE A 146 -27.17 1.58 -20.45
CA ILE A 146 -26.59 2.73 -19.76
C ILE A 146 -27.73 3.68 -19.37
N SER A 147 -28.09 3.68 -18.09
CA SER A 147 -28.94 4.72 -17.50
C SER A 147 -28.04 5.74 -16.83
N ASN A 148 -28.04 6.96 -17.36
CA ASN A 148 -27.43 8.14 -16.75
C ASN A 148 -28.01 8.34 -15.35
N SER A 149 -27.33 7.86 -14.31
CA SER A 149 -27.67 8.16 -12.92
C SER A 149 -26.87 9.39 -12.48
N SER A 150 -27.58 10.41 -12.00
CA SER A 150 -27.07 11.66 -11.43
C SER A 150 -25.95 11.42 -10.42
N GLU A 151 -24.97 12.34 -10.34
CA GLU A 151 -23.77 12.26 -9.46
C GLU A 151 -24.09 11.97 -7.98
N GLU A 152 -25.22 12.45 -7.46
CA GLU A 152 -25.66 12.14 -6.09
C GLU A 152 -25.92 10.64 -5.89
N ASP A 153 -26.43 9.96 -6.92
CA ASP A 153 -26.74 8.53 -6.93
C ASP A 153 -25.47 7.67 -7.03
N SER A 154 -24.42 8.20 -7.65
CA SER A 154 -23.07 7.60 -7.72
C SER A 154 -22.42 7.54 -6.34
N THR A 155 -22.45 8.65 -5.58
CA THR A 155 -21.85 8.69 -4.24
C THR A 155 -22.57 7.78 -3.25
N VAL A 156 -23.91 7.69 -3.32
CA VAL A 156 -24.70 6.78 -2.50
C VAL A 156 -24.38 5.32 -2.84
N LYS A 157 -24.28 4.96 -4.13
CA LYS A 157 -23.86 3.62 -4.56
C LYS A 157 -22.43 3.27 -4.11
N GLN A 158 -21.50 4.22 -4.16
CA GLN A 158 -20.13 4.03 -3.65
C GLN A 158 -20.11 3.78 -2.14
N LEU A 159 -20.91 4.53 -1.37
CA LEU A 159 -21.03 4.33 0.08
C LEU A 159 -21.68 2.98 0.41
N GLU A 160 -22.71 2.58 -0.33
CA GLU A 160 -23.33 1.25 -0.19
C GLU A 160 -22.34 0.12 -0.51
N GLN A 161 -21.49 0.30 -1.52
CA GLN A 161 -20.44 -0.67 -1.87
C GLN A 161 -19.36 -0.77 -0.78
N GLN A 162 -18.88 0.35 -0.25
CA GLN A 162 -17.94 0.36 0.88
C GLN A 162 -18.56 -0.32 2.11
N LEU A 163 -19.83 -0.04 2.37
CA LEU A 163 -20.58 -0.65 3.45
C LEU A 163 -20.67 -2.17 3.28
N ASN A 164 -20.98 -2.66 2.09
CA ASN A 164 -21.04 -4.10 1.79
C ASN A 164 -19.68 -4.78 1.94
N SER A 165 -18.58 -4.15 1.51
CA SER A 165 -17.23 -4.68 1.74
C SER A 165 -16.91 -4.78 3.23
N LEU A 166 -17.23 -3.75 4.01
CA LEU A 166 -17.03 -3.74 5.46
C LEU A 166 -17.87 -4.82 6.17
N TYR A 167 -19.10 -5.05 5.71
CA TYR A 167 -19.93 -6.13 6.25
C TYR A 167 -19.38 -7.51 5.89
N TYR A 168 -18.85 -7.69 4.68
CA TYR A 168 -18.19 -8.93 4.27
C TYR A 168 -16.95 -9.22 5.12
N ASP A 169 -16.09 -8.22 5.31
CA ASP A 169 -14.89 -8.34 6.15
C ASP A 169 -15.26 -8.61 7.62
N LYS A 170 -16.29 -7.95 8.14
CA LYS A 170 -16.86 -8.22 9.47
C LYS A 170 -17.33 -9.67 9.60
N GLU A 171 -18.08 -10.18 8.62
CA GLU A 171 -18.58 -11.56 8.65
C GLU A 171 -17.44 -12.58 8.57
N LYS A 172 -16.40 -12.29 7.77
CA LYS A 172 -15.21 -13.12 7.66
C LYS A 172 -14.43 -13.16 8.97
N LEU A 173 -14.28 -12.02 9.65
CA LEU A 173 -13.68 -11.95 10.98
C LEU A 173 -14.50 -12.77 12.00
N PHE A 174 -15.81 -12.63 12.00
CA PHE A 174 -16.70 -13.40 12.87
C PHE A 174 -16.60 -14.91 12.64
N LYS A 175 -16.53 -15.34 11.39
CA LYS A 175 -16.31 -16.74 11.03
C LYS A 175 -14.93 -17.25 11.46
N ALA A 176 -13.87 -16.45 11.29
CA ALA A 176 -12.51 -16.84 11.66
C ALA A 176 -12.31 -16.97 13.18
N PHE A 177 -12.93 -16.08 13.96
CA PHE A 177 -12.84 -16.09 15.42
C PHE A 177 -13.94 -16.92 16.10
N GLY A 178 -14.92 -17.41 15.34
CA GLY A 178 -16.05 -18.19 15.88
C GLY A 178 -16.99 -17.37 16.78
N THR A 179 -16.99 -16.05 16.64
CA THR A 179 -17.73 -15.11 17.49
C THR A 179 -18.72 -14.29 16.68
N CYS A 180 -19.94 -14.10 17.17
CA CYS A 180 -20.98 -13.34 16.48
C CYS A 180 -21.05 -11.86 16.92
N GLU A 181 -20.30 -11.46 17.96
CA GLU A 181 -20.31 -10.10 18.48
C GLU A 181 -18.94 -9.41 18.38
N SER A 182 -18.96 -8.13 18.02
CA SER A 182 -17.75 -7.30 17.91
C SER A 182 -17.05 -7.08 19.26
N LYS A 183 -17.81 -7.13 20.36
CA LYS A 183 -17.25 -7.04 21.72
C LYS A 183 -16.37 -8.25 22.07
N ASP A 184 -16.73 -9.42 21.58
CA ASP A 184 -15.98 -10.66 21.82
C ASP A 184 -14.66 -10.64 21.05
N VAL A 185 -14.66 -10.17 19.79
CA VAL A 185 -13.43 -9.98 19.01
C VAL A 185 -12.47 -9.01 19.71
N ILE A 186 -12.98 -7.89 20.24
CA ILE A 186 -12.18 -6.92 20.99
C ILE A 186 -11.64 -7.53 22.28
N SER A 187 -12.44 -8.34 22.99
CA SER A 187 -12.04 -9.05 24.20
C SER A 187 -10.95 -10.08 23.91
N ILE A 188 -11.10 -10.87 22.86
CA ILE A 188 -10.10 -11.85 22.40
C ILE A 188 -8.80 -11.13 22.03
N LEU A 189 -8.86 -10.04 21.26
CA LEU A 189 -7.67 -9.26 20.90
C LEU A 189 -6.96 -8.66 22.11
N LYS A 190 -7.72 -8.17 23.10
CA LYS A 190 -7.16 -7.69 24.36
C LYS A 190 -6.46 -8.81 25.14
N ASN A 191 -7.11 -9.96 25.29
CA ASN A 191 -6.53 -11.13 25.94
C ASN A 191 -5.27 -11.62 25.23
N MET A 192 -5.28 -11.71 23.90
CA MET A 192 -4.10 -12.10 23.13
C MET A 192 -2.96 -11.08 23.28
N ARG A 193 -3.29 -9.79 23.35
CA ARG A 193 -2.30 -8.73 23.58
C ARG A 193 -1.68 -8.82 24.97
N GLU A 194 -2.49 -9.06 26.01
CA GLU A 194 -2.02 -9.28 27.38
C GLU A 194 -1.14 -10.54 27.45
N GLN A 195 -1.55 -11.65 26.85
CA GLN A 195 -0.75 -12.88 26.77
C GLN A 195 0.60 -12.65 26.10
N VAL A 196 0.67 -11.86 25.02
CA VAL A 196 1.93 -11.52 24.34
C VAL A 196 2.81 -10.62 25.22
N ILE A 197 2.22 -9.70 25.99
CA ILE A 197 2.96 -8.85 26.93
C ILE A 197 3.53 -9.70 28.07
N ASP A 198 2.74 -10.61 28.63
CA ASP A 198 3.16 -11.53 29.69
C ASP A 198 4.26 -12.47 29.19
N LEU A 199 4.10 -13.08 28.02
CA LEU A 199 5.12 -13.90 27.37
C LEU A 199 6.42 -13.11 27.13
N LYS A 200 6.33 -11.86 26.66
CA LYS A 200 7.51 -11.01 26.50
C LYS A 200 8.17 -10.67 27.83
N SER A 201 7.39 -10.48 28.89
CA SER A 201 7.89 -10.25 30.24
C SER A 201 8.60 -11.49 30.80
N GLU A 202 8.01 -12.67 30.65
CA GLU A 202 8.63 -13.94 31.04
C GLU A 202 9.90 -14.24 30.22
N MET A 203 9.88 -13.91 28.91
CA MET A 203 11.04 -14.10 28.05
C MET A 203 12.20 -13.14 28.35
N GLN A 204 11.96 -11.98 28.99
CA GLN A 204 13.04 -11.04 29.36
C GLN A 204 14.04 -11.63 30.36
N ASP A 205 13.61 -12.58 31.19
CA ASP A 205 14.45 -13.30 32.15
C ASP A 205 14.84 -14.71 31.66
N SER A 206 14.47 -15.08 30.44
CA SER A 206 14.73 -16.40 29.86
C SER A 206 16.02 -16.45 29.04
N CYS A 207 16.69 -17.60 29.04
CA CYS A 207 17.89 -17.87 28.24
C CYS A 207 17.58 -18.99 27.25
N VAL A 208 17.73 -18.72 25.95
CA VAL A 208 17.56 -19.75 24.91
C VAL A 208 18.87 -20.51 24.75
N LEU A 209 18.84 -21.82 25.04
CA LEU A 209 19.98 -22.72 24.88
C LEU A 209 19.91 -23.45 23.54
N ASN A 210 20.45 -22.84 22.48
CA ASN A 210 20.68 -23.47 21.18
C ASN A 210 22.16 -23.37 20.80
N GLY A 211 23.05 -24.05 21.54
CA GLY A 211 24.49 -24.12 21.27
C GLY A 211 25.29 -22.82 21.52
N SER A 212 24.65 -21.66 21.41
CA SER A 212 25.17 -20.34 21.80
C SER A 212 24.23 -19.73 22.84
N ILE A 213 24.78 -19.33 23.99
CA ILE A 213 24.04 -18.65 25.05
C ILE A 213 23.84 -17.19 24.63
N GLN A 214 22.61 -16.82 24.26
CA GLN A 214 22.24 -15.43 23.94
C GLN A 214 21.35 -14.89 25.06
N PHE A 215 21.81 -13.83 25.70
CA PHE A 215 21.07 -13.15 26.76
C PHE A 215 20.29 -11.96 26.16
N THR A 216 18.98 -11.95 26.32
CA THR A 216 18.08 -10.93 25.73
C THR A 216 17.62 -9.88 26.76
N GLY A 217 18.09 -9.96 28.00
CA GLY A 217 17.69 -9.06 29.09
C GLY A 217 18.61 -7.83 29.29
N LYS A 218 18.09 -6.77 29.93
CA LYS A 218 18.83 -5.53 30.26
C LYS A 218 19.77 -5.65 31.47
N ARG A 219 19.83 -6.82 32.11
CA ARG A 219 20.64 -7.03 33.33
C ARG A 219 22.11 -7.30 32.95
N LYS A 220 23.05 -6.70 33.70
CA LYS A 220 24.49 -6.99 33.55
C LYS A 220 24.79 -8.39 34.07
N ILE A 221 25.28 -9.26 33.19
CA ILE A 221 25.64 -10.65 33.54
C ILE A 221 27.17 -10.74 33.67
N ARG A 222 27.65 -11.34 34.77
CA ARG A 222 29.06 -11.71 34.94
C ARG A 222 29.23 -13.20 34.68
N VAL A 223 30.09 -13.53 33.73
CA VAL A 223 30.52 -14.91 33.50
C VAL A 223 31.81 -15.13 34.28
N LEU A 224 31.77 -16.00 35.29
CA LEU A 224 32.95 -16.46 36.02
C LEU A 224 33.47 -17.72 35.35
N LYS A 225 34.71 -17.69 34.86
CA LYS A 225 35.41 -18.84 34.32
C LYS A 225 36.19 -19.51 35.46
N HIS A 226 35.87 -20.76 35.77
CA HIS A 226 36.68 -21.59 36.66
C HIS A 226 37.93 -22.12 35.93
#